data_AF-A0A951D1P4-F1
#
_entry.id   AF-A0A951D1P4-F1
#
_cell.length_a   1.000
_cell.length_b   1.000
_cell.length_c   1.000
_cell.angle_alpha   90.00
_cell.angle_beta   90.00
_cell.angle_gamma   90.00
#
_symmetry.space_group_name_H-M   'P 1'
#
loop_
_entity.id
_entity.type
_entity.pdbx_description
1 polymer ?
#
loop_
_entity_poly.entity_id
_entity_poly.type
_entity_poly.pdbx_seq_one_letter_code
_entity_poly.pdbx_strand_id
1 'polypeptide(L)'
;MCFSPQADFFAGAVVAGVGLETLRHVRARRELIVGALPLLFGIHQLVEGFVWLGLRGQVSRGLGDVAKEAYILYAHAVLPAIVPLGFMLLEPDRTRSRVMMALAGVGALLGVYLLWQVTAYPVGAHEQARCIDYTTHTPN
;
A
#
# COMPACT_ATOMS: atom_id res chain seq x y z
N MET A 1 9.13 4.49 -1.76
CA MET A 1 9.95 5.42 -2.58
C MET A 1 11.29 5.61 -1.91
N CYS A 2 12.36 5.92 -2.65
CA CYS A 2 13.73 5.83 -2.12
C CYS A 2 14.40 7.21 -1.96
N PHE A 3 14.28 7.86 -0.80
CA PHE A 3 15.15 9.01 -0.51
C PHE A 3 15.52 9.16 0.97
N SER A 4 14.55 9.21 1.89
CA SER A 4 14.81 9.31 3.35
C SER A 4 13.52 9.21 4.18
N PRO A 5 13.60 8.83 5.48
CA PRO A 5 12.44 8.89 6.38
C PRO A 5 11.80 10.28 6.42
N GLN A 6 12.58 11.37 6.35
CA GLN A 6 12.02 12.73 6.33
C GLN A 6 11.18 13.00 5.08
N ALA A 7 11.62 12.51 3.92
CA ALA A 7 10.88 12.64 2.66
C ALA A 7 9.56 11.87 2.73
N ASP A 8 9.58 10.66 3.32
CA ASP A 8 8.38 9.83 3.47
C ASP A 8 7.36 10.47 4.43
N PHE A 9 7.81 11.02 5.56
CA PHE A 9 6.90 11.71 6.48
C PHE A 9 6.32 12.99 5.85
N PHE A 10 7.14 13.78 5.14
CA PHE A 10 6.67 15.00 4.49
C PHE A 10 5.66 14.71 3.38
N ALA A 11 6.00 13.79 2.46
CA ALA A 11 5.12 13.38 1.38
C ALA A 11 3.83 12.75 1.94
N GLY A 12 3.95 11.88 2.94
CA GLY A 12 2.82 11.25 3.62
C GLY A 12 1.87 12.27 4.25
N ALA A 13 2.39 13.29 4.94
CA ALA A 13 1.57 14.34 5.55
C ALA A 13 0.85 15.19 4.50
N VAL A 14 1.55 15.62 3.44
CA VAL A 14 0.95 16.42 2.35
C VAL A 14 -0.14 15.63 1.65
N VAL A 15 0.13 14.37 1.28
CA VAL A 15 -0.82 13.54 0.55
C VAL A 15 -2.00 13.12 1.43
N ALA A 16 -1.79 12.87 2.72
CA ALA A 16 -2.87 12.64 3.68
C ALA A 16 -3.77 13.88 3.83
N GLY A 17 -3.20 15.09 3.84
CA GLY A 17 -3.95 16.34 3.84
C GLY A 17 -4.84 16.48 2.59
N VAL A 18 -4.28 16.22 1.41
CA VAL A 18 -5.06 16.15 0.15
C VAL A 18 -6.15 15.09 0.24
N GLY A 19 -5.86 13.92 0.81
CA GLY A 19 -6.82 12.84 1.03
C GLY A 19 -8.00 13.19 1.94
N LEU A 20 -7.74 13.97 2.99
CA LEU A 20 -8.80 14.53 3.84
C LEU A 20 -9.70 15.49 3.06
N GLU A 21 -9.10 16.36 2.23
CA GLU A 21 -9.87 17.26 1.38
C GLU A 21 -10.66 16.53 0.31
N THR A 22 -10.10 15.50 -0.35
CA THR A 22 -10.85 14.69 -1.32
C THR A 22 -12.04 14.00 -0.68
N LEU A 23 -11.88 13.46 0.54
CA LEU A 23 -12.97 12.85 1.30
C LEU A 23 -14.07 13.83 1.67
N ARG A 24 -13.73 15.08 2.01
CA ARG A 24 -14.73 16.14 2.29
C ARG A 24 -15.59 16.48 1.08
N HIS A 25 -15.08 16.26 -0.12
CA HIS A 25 -15.79 16.53 -1.38
C HIS A 25 -16.58 15.33 -1.91
N VAL A 26 -16.53 14.17 -1.24
CA VAL A 26 -17.31 12.98 -1.62
C VAL A 26 -18.80 13.26 -1.40
N ARG A 27 -19.60 13.11 -2.46
CA ARG A 27 -21.06 13.35 -2.42
C ARG A 27 -21.87 12.06 -2.43
N ALA A 28 -21.29 10.97 -2.91
CA ALA A 28 -21.96 9.67 -2.99
C ALA A 28 -21.11 8.54 -2.41
N ARG A 29 -21.76 7.51 -1.84
CA ARG A 29 -21.06 6.35 -1.27
C ARG A 29 -20.15 5.62 -2.27
N ARG A 30 -20.51 5.64 -3.55
CA ARG A 30 -19.69 5.06 -4.63
C ARG A 30 -18.35 5.77 -4.86
N GLU A 31 -18.25 7.04 -4.49
CA GLU A 31 -17.04 7.86 -4.62
C GLU A 31 -16.09 7.67 -3.43
N LEU A 32 -16.56 7.09 -2.31
CA LEU A 32 -15.79 6.98 -1.07
C LEU A 32 -14.47 6.23 -1.26
N ILE A 33 -14.48 5.11 -1.97
CA ILE A 33 -13.27 4.30 -2.16
C ILE A 33 -12.21 5.08 -2.90
N VAL A 34 -12.58 5.70 -4.03
CA VAL A 34 -11.65 6.49 -4.85
C VAL A 34 -11.23 7.78 -4.14
N GLY A 35 -12.16 8.44 -3.46
CA GLY A 35 -11.89 9.62 -2.64
C GLY A 35 -10.97 9.36 -1.45
N ALA A 36 -10.95 8.13 -0.93
CA ALA A 36 -10.06 7.70 0.15
C ALA A 36 -8.64 7.32 -0.32
N LEU A 37 -8.43 7.05 -1.62
CA LEU A 37 -7.14 6.59 -2.14
C LEU A 37 -5.96 7.50 -1.77
N PRO A 38 -6.05 8.84 -1.89
CA PRO A 38 -4.93 9.70 -1.50
C PRO A 38 -4.65 9.64 0.00
N LEU A 39 -5.69 9.54 0.85
CA LEU A 39 -5.50 9.41 2.29
C LEU A 39 -4.80 8.09 2.65
N LEU A 40 -5.27 6.98 2.06
CA LEU A 40 -4.69 5.66 2.28
C LEU A 40 -3.23 5.60 1.79
N PHE A 41 -2.93 6.22 0.65
CA PHE A 41 -1.56 6.33 0.15
C PHE A 41 -0.67 7.20 1.06
N GLY A 42 -1.19 8.32 1.58
CA GLY A 42 -0.48 9.15 2.55
C GLY A 42 -0.14 8.38 3.82
N ILE A 43 -1.09 7.62 4.37
CA ILE A 43 -0.87 6.72 5.51
C ILE A 43 0.20 5.67 5.18
N HIS A 44 0.14 5.08 3.99
CA HIS A 44 1.13 4.10 3.54
C HIS A 44 2.55 4.69 3.50
N GLN A 45 2.71 5.93 3.05
CA GLN A 45 3.99 6.64 3.07
C GLN A 45 4.49 6.92 4.50
N LEU A 46 3.60 7.27 5.42
CA LEU A 46 3.95 7.44 6.84
C LEU A 46 4.46 6.11 7.45
N VAL A 47 3.81 4.99 7.11
CA VAL A 47 4.24 3.65 7.54
C VAL A 47 5.62 3.32 6.98
N GLU A 48 5.92 3.67 5.72
CA GLU A 48 7.27 3.52 5.14
C GLU A 48 8.33 4.27 5.96
N GLY A 49 8.00 5.49 6.42
CA GLY A 49 8.86 6.26 7.33
C GLY A 49 9.18 5.50 8.63
N PHE A 50 8.22 4.78 9.21
CA PHE A 50 8.47 3.93 10.38
C PHE A 50 9.31 2.69 10.07
N VAL A 51 9.20 2.12 8.87
CA VAL A 51 10.10 1.04 8.42
C VAL A 51 11.55 1.53 8.39
N TRP A 52 11.79 2.72 7.82
CA TRP A 52 13.11 3.35 7.84
C TRP A 52 13.66 3.57 9.24
N LEU A 53 12.83 4.04 10.18
CA LEU A 53 13.24 4.21 11.58
C LEU A 53 13.59 2.86 12.23
N GLY A 54 12.85 1.80 11.89
CA GLY A 54 13.10 0.43 12.36
C GLY A 54 14.44 -0.10 11.87
N LEU A 55 14.73 0.07 10.57
CA LEU A 55 16.00 -0.33 9.96
C LEU A 55 17.20 0.42 10.54
N ARG A 56 17.02 1.69 10.91
CA ARG A 56 18.07 2.53 11.55
C ARG A 56 18.21 2.29 13.05
N GLY A 57 17.42 1.39 13.64
CA GLY A 57 17.42 1.13 15.10
C GLY A 57 16.91 2.31 15.94
N GLN A 58 16.15 3.22 15.35
CA GLN A 58 15.63 4.43 16.01
C GLN A 58 14.27 4.21 16.69
N VAL A 59 13.62 3.07 16.44
CA VAL A 59 12.41 2.62 17.12
C VAL A 59 12.58 1.19 17.62
N SER A 60 11.66 0.72 18.46
CA SER A 60 11.68 -0.67 18.94
C SER A 60 11.59 -1.65 17.77
N ARG A 61 12.26 -2.80 17.89
CA ARG A 61 12.22 -3.85 16.85
C ARG A 61 10.79 -4.27 16.51
N GLY A 62 9.94 -4.43 17.53
CA GLY A 62 8.53 -4.76 17.33
C GLY A 62 7.76 -3.72 16.50
N LEU A 63 8.02 -2.42 16.68
CA LEU A 63 7.36 -1.39 15.87
C LEU A 63 7.87 -1.41 14.41
N GLY A 64 9.17 -1.63 14.21
CA GLY A 64 9.75 -1.77 12.87
C GLY A 64 9.19 -2.97 12.10
N ASP A 65 9.04 -4.12 12.77
CA ASP A 65 8.48 -5.33 12.16
C ASP A 65 7.00 -5.15 11.81
N VAL A 66 6.19 -4.59 12.72
CA VAL A 66 4.78 -4.29 12.44
C VAL A 66 4.64 -3.30 11.28
N ALA A 67 5.48 -2.26 11.23
CA ALA A 67 5.46 -1.29 10.12
C ALA A 67 5.79 -1.97 8.78
N LYS A 68 6.78 -2.86 8.75
CA LYS A 68 7.18 -3.62 7.56
C LYS A 68 6.06 -4.54 7.08
N GLU A 69 5.43 -5.29 7.98
CA GLU A 69 4.30 -6.15 7.66
C GLU A 69 3.10 -5.35 7.13
N ALA A 70 2.76 -4.25 7.79
CA ALA A 70 1.67 -3.37 7.37
C ALA A 70 1.94 -2.75 5.99
N TYR A 71 3.18 -2.33 5.72
CA TYR A 71 3.59 -1.80 4.42
C TYR A 71 3.40 -2.84 3.31
N ILE A 72 3.95 -4.05 3.49
CA ILE A 72 3.87 -5.11 2.48
C ILE A 72 2.42 -5.54 2.25
N LEU A 73 1.64 -5.74 3.31
CA LEU A 73 0.22 -6.10 3.23
C LEU A 73 -0.57 -5.05 2.45
N TYR A 74 -0.34 -3.77 2.73
CA TYR A 74 -1.03 -2.70 2.03
C TYR A 74 -0.68 -2.71 0.53
N ALA A 75 0.62 -2.77 0.20
CA ALA A 75 1.10 -2.72 -1.18
C ALA A 75 0.65 -3.93 -2.02
N HIS A 76 0.68 -5.13 -1.43
CA HIS A 76 0.47 -6.38 -2.17
C HIS A 76 -0.98 -6.88 -2.16
N ALA A 77 -1.74 -6.62 -1.09
CA ALA A 77 -3.10 -7.15 -0.96
C ALA A 77 -4.16 -6.05 -1.04
N VAL A 78 -3.98 -4.98 -0.25
CA VAL A 78 -5.01 -3.95 -0.10
C VAL A 78 -5.13 -3.08 -1.34
N LEU A 79 -4.02 -2.55 -1.84
CA LEU A 79 -4.03 -1.63 -2.98
C LEU A 79 -4.58 -2.29 -4.27
N PRO A 80 -4.15 -3.51 -4.67
CA PRO A 80 -4.67 -4.18 -5.86
C PRO A 80 -6.15 -4.55 -5.76
N ALA A 81 -6.70 -4.70 -4.54
CA ALA A 81 -8.11 -4.98 -4.34
C ALA A 81 -8.95 -3.69 -4.33
N ILE A 82 -8.52 -2.66 -3.60
CA ILE A 82 -9.28 -1.42 -3.40
C ILE A 82 -9.41 -0.61 -4.69
N VAL A 83 -8.34 -0.51 -5.48
CA VAL A 83 -8.32 0.29 -6.71
C VAL A 83 -9.41 -0.16 -7.70
N PRO A 84 -9.47 -1.43 -8.15
CA PRO A 84 -10.49 -1.86 -9.10
C PRO A 84 -11.90 -1.84 -8.50
N LEU A 85 -12.07 -2.12 -7.20
CA LEU A 85 -13.37 -1.99 -6.53
C LEU A 85 -13.87 -0.54 -6.55
N GLY A 86 -12.98 0.43 -6.33
CA GLY A 86 -13.32 1.85 -6.37
C GLY A 86 -13.77 2.31 -7.75
N PHE A 87 -13.03 1.94 -8.79
CA PHE A 87 -13.41 2.27 -10.17
C PHE A 87 -14.68 1.55 -10.61
N MET A 88 -14.89 0.30 -10.20
CA MET A 88 -16.11 -0.46 -10.48
C MET A 88 -17.37 0.21 -9.89
N LEU A 89 -17.28 0.79 -8.69
CA LEU A 89 -18.39 1.52 -8.06
C LEU A 89 -18.70 2.83 -8.77
N LEU A 90 -17.71 3.47 -9.39
CA LEU A 90 -17.87 4.70 -10.15
C LEU A 90 -18.36 4.49 -11.58
N GLU A 91 -18.03 3.34 -12.19
CA GLU A 91 -18.32 3.05 -13.59
C GLU A 91 -19.83 2.74 -13.81
N PRO A 92 -20.56 3.54 -14.59
CA PRO A 92 -21.98 3.29 -14.87
C PRO A 92 -22.21 2.15 -15.89
N ASP A 93 -21.23 1.82 -16.74
CA ASP A 93 -21.35 0.77 -17.75
C ASP A 93 -21.03 -0.63 -17.18
N ARG A 94 -22.02 -1.53 -17.26
CA ARG A 94 -21.92 -2.91 -16.77
C ARG A 94 -20.89 -3.77 -17.51
N THR A 95 -20.56 -3.44 -18.75
CA THR A 95 -19.59 -4.20 -19.56
C THR A 95 -18.17 -3.87 -19.14
N ARG A 96 -17.87 -2.57 -18.94
CA ARG A 96 -16.58 -2.09 -18.43
C ARG A 96 -16.34 -2.54 -16.98
N SER A 97 -17.39 -2.51 -16.17
CA SER A 97 -17.39 -3.04 -14.80
C SER A 97 -16.97 -4.53 -14.74
N ARG A 98 -17.39 -5.37 -15.70
CA ARG A 98 -16.96 -6.78 -15.76
C ARG A 98 -15.48 -6.97 -16.07
N VAL A 99 -14.93 -6.15 -16.97
CA VAL A 99 -13.48 -6.18 -17.27
C VAL A 99 -12.67 -5.75 -16.04
N MET A 100 -13.14 -4.71 -15.33
CA MET A 100 -12.53 -4.28 -14.07
C MET A 100 -12.60 -5.36 -12.98
N MET A 101 -13.70 -6.12 -12.89
CA MET A 101 -13.79 -7.28 -11.98
C MET A 101 -12.79 -8.39 -12.33
N ALA A 102 -12.58 -8.68 -13.62
CA ALA A 102 -11.57 -9.66 -14.02
C ALA A 102 -10.16 -9.22 -13.59
N LEU A 103 -9.82 -7.94 -13.79
CA LEU A 103 -8.55 -7.38 -13.32
C LEU A 103 -8.44 -7.40 -11.79
N ALA A 104 -9.53 -7.11 -11.07
CA ALA A 104 -9.59 -7.22 -9.61
C ALA A 104 -9.32 -8.66 -9.15
N GLY A 105 -9.92 -9.65 -9.82
CA GLY A 105 -9.71 -11.06 -9.53
C GLY A 105 -8.25 -11.47 -9.74
N VAL A 106 -7.61 -11.01 -10.82
CA VAL A 106 -6.18 -11.24 -11.06
C VAL A 106 -5.32 -10.59 -9.98
N GLY A 107 -5.62 -9.33 -9.60
CA GLY A 107 -4.93 -8.63 -8.51
C GLY A 107 -5.07 -9.32 -7.16
N ALA A 108 -6.27 -9.84 -6.84
CA ALA A 108 -6.54 -10.58 -5.62
C ALA A 108 -5.80 -11.92 -5.61
N LEU A 109 -5.81 -12.67 -6.71
CA LEU A 109 -5.05 -13.92 -6.84
C LEU A 109 -3.54 -13.69 -6.67
N LEU A 110 -3.01 -12.66 -7.32
CA LEU A 110 -1.62 -12.26 -7.19
C LEU A 110 -1.29 -11.83 -5.76
N GLY A 111 -2.16 -11.05 -5.11
CA GLY A 111 -2.00 -10.64 -3.72
C GLY A 111 -2.00 -11.82 -2.75
N VAL A 112 -2.90 -12.80 -2.93
CA VAL A 112 -2.90 -14.05 -2.16
C VAL A 112 -1.61 -14.84 -2.37
N TYR A 113 -1.13 -14.93 -3.61
CA TYR A 113 0.12 -15.60 -3.94
C TYR A 113 1.33 -14.93 -3.25
N LEU A 114 1.39 -13.60 -3.28
CA LEU A 114 2.47 -12.83 -2.65
C LEU A 114 2.39 -12.88 -1.11
N LEU A 115 1.19 -12.84 -0.53
CA LEU A 115 0.99 -13.03 0.91
C LEU A 115 1.40 -14.45 1.36
N TRP A 116 1.09 -15.45 0.53
CA TRP A 116 1.57 -16.81 0.76
C TRP A 116 3.10 -16.89 0.69
N GLN A 117 3.75 -16.23 -0.27
CA GLN A 117 5.22 -16.18 -0.30
C GLN A 117 5.83 -15.53 0.95
N VAL A 118 5.27 -14.41 1.42
CA VAL A 118 5.76 -13.68 2.61
C VAL A 118 5.62 -14.51 3.89
N THR A 119 4.57 -15.34 3.99
CA THR A 119 4.35 -16.22 5.15
C THR A 119 5.11 -17.55 5.05
N ALA A 120 5.40 -18.02 3.83
CA ALA A 120 6.13 -19.26 3.59
C ALA A 120 7.66 -19.09 3.58
N TYR A 121 8.16 -17.89 3.29
CA TYR A 121 9.60 -17.61 3.17
C TYR A 121 9.98 -16.38 3.99
N PRO A 122 11.05 -16.44 4.81
CA PRO A 122 11.49 -15.29 5.59
C PRO A 122 11.90 -14.14 4.67
N VAL A 123 11.24 -12.99 4.85
CA VAL A 123 11.53 -11.76 4.09
C VAL A 123 12.73 -11.05 4.72
N GLY A 124 13.84 -11.01 3.99
CA GLY A 124 14.98 -10.15 4.32
C GLY A 124 14.70 -8.74 3.82
N ALA A 125 14.90 -7.73 4.68
CA ALA A 125 14.92 -6.33 4.28
C ALA A 125 16.36 -5.83 4.40
N HIS A 126 16.98 -5.47 3.28
CA HIS A 126 18.34 -4.95 3.24
C HIS A 126 18.33 -3.50 2.74
N GLU A 127 19.03 -2.62 3.45
CA GLU A 127 19.24 -1.24 3.00
C GLU A 127 20.30 -1.26 1.89
N GLN A 128 19.91 -0.96 0.65
CA GLN A 128 20.84 -0.86 -0.47
C GLN A 128 20.87 0.57 -1.00
N ALA A 129 21.95 1.28 -0.66
CA ALA A 129 22.38 2.61 -1.12
C ALA A 129 21.45 3.83 -0.86
N ARG A 130 20.12 3.65 -0.84
CA ARG A 130 19.05 4.63 -0.51
C ARG A 130 17.63 4.05 -0.70
N CYS A 131 17.52 2.78 -1.11
CA CYS A 131 16.29 2.03 -1.24
C CYS A 131 16.22 0.92 -0.19
N ILE A 132 15.00 0.56 0.20
CA ILE A 132 14.75 -0.67 0.94
C ILE A 132 14.54 -1.77 -0.11
N ASP A 133 15.41 -2.76 -0.11
CA ASP A 133 15.25 -3.96 -0.92
C ASP A 133 14.56 -5.04 -0.09
N TYR A 134 13.43 -5.55 -0.58
CA TYR A 134 12.65 -6.61 0.06
C TYR A 134 12.88 -7.90 -0.71
N THR A 135 13.76 -8.76 -0.18
CA THR A 135 14.09 -10.04 -0.82
C THR A 135 13.33 -11.17 -0.15
N THR A 136 12.54 -11.92 -0.93
CA THR A 136 12.01 -13.22 -0.53
C THR A 136 13.00 -14.31 -0.96
N HIS A 137 13.39 -15.18 -0.04
CA HIS A 137 14.18 -16.38 -0.38
C HIS A 137 13.28 -17.44 -1.03
N THR A 138 12.79 -17.20 -2.23
CA THR A 138 12.13 -18.23 -3.05
C THR A 138 13.19 -19.02 -3.82
N PRO A 139 13.22 -20.36 -3.74
CA PRO A 139 14.04 -21.17 -4.64
C PRO A 139 13.51 -21.01 -6.07
N ASN A 140 14.43 -20.79 -7.02
CA ASN A 140 14.12 -20.73 -8.46
C ASN A 140 13.63 -22.07 -8.99
#